data_AF-A0A354GFA2-F1
#
_entry.id   AF-A0A354GFA2-F1
#
_cell.length_a   1.000
_cell.length_b   1.000
_cell.length_c   1.000
_cell.angle_alpha   90.00
_cell.angle_beta   90.00
_cell.angle_gamma   90.00
#
_symmetry.space_group_name_H-M   'P 1'
#
loop_
_entity.id
_entity.type
_entity.pdbx_description
1 polymer ?
#
loop_
_entity_poly.entity_id
_entity_poly.type
_entity_poly.pdbx_seq_one_letter_code
_entity_poly.pdbx_strand_id
1 'polypeptide(L)'
;ISFSAEKKRQEIREEVTLKKNLAEAKNSLDINPECLNLQEDHNRKKTAYEEHIEQKTKKHLLEHGIATKALGERPSSFFLNLEKNNNAERYITTLRKNVNGTEILLNKQKDIEYEIKKYYESLYSNKDRNLTFQNIEDFMDEDLPNLEYPKLNHAQALTLEGKIKEEEILKVLKKAKNDSAPGISGFTY
;
A
#
# COMPACT_ATOMS: atom_id res chain seq x y z
N ILE A 1 -46.63 -0.82 -3.02
CA ILE A 1 -45.29 -0.44 -2.49
C ILE A 1 -44.55 -1.75 -2.22
N SER A 2 -43.34 -1.94 -2.74
CA SER A 2 -42.55 -3.15 -2.50
C SER A 2 -42.26 -3.32 -1.00
N PHE A 3 -42.35 -4.54 -0.47
CA PHE A 3 -42.00 -4.87 0.92
C PHE A 3 -40.62 -4.34 1.31
N SER A 4 -39.64 -4.40 0.41
CA SER A 4 -38.29 -3.86 0.64
C SER A 4 -38.26 -2.35 0.83
N ALA A 5 -39.12 -1.62 0.12
CA ALA A 5 -39.21 -0.17 0.24
C ALA A 5 -39.88 0.25 1.56
N GLU A 6 -40.89 -0.50 2.01
CA GLU A 6 -41.55 -0.22 3.30
C GLU A 6 -40.63 -0.57 4.47
N LYS A 7 -39.92 -1.70 4.42
CA LYS A 7 -38.92 -2.07 5.43
C LYS A 7 -37.82 -1.01 5.56
N LYS A 8 -37.31 -0.48 4.46
CA LYS A 8 -36.33 0.63 4.47
C LYS A 8 -36.90 1.90 5.12
N ARG A 9 -38.18 2.22 4.88
CA ARG A 9 -38.84 3.38 5.50
C ARG A 9 -39.01 3.19 7.01
N GLN A 10 -39.33 1.97 7.46
CA GLN A 10 -39.40 1.63 8.87
C GLN A 10 -38.03 1.77 9.54
N GLU A 11 -36.97 1.19 8.95
CA GLU A 11 -35.59 1.32 9.44
C GLU A 11 -35.18 2.80 9.59
N ILE A 12 -35.52 3.66 8.62
CA ILE A 12 -35.24 5.12 8.71
C ILE A 12 -36.06 5.80 9.81
N ARG A 13 -37.34 5.46 9.96
CA ARG A 13 -38.18 6.04 11.03
C ARG A 13 -37.68 5.65 12.41
N GLU A 14 -37.27 4.40 12.59
CA GLU A 14 -36.68 3.89 13.83
C GLU A 14 -35.40 4.64 14.17
N GLU A 15 -34.49 4.82 13.21
CA GLU A 15 -33.24 5.58 13.39
C GLU A 15 -33.50 7.04 13.81
N VAL A 16 -34.43 7.72 13.13
CA VAL A 16 -34.85 9.09 13.49
C VAL A 16 -35.42 9.14 14.90
N THR A 17 -36.23 8.15 15.29
CA THR A 17 -36.85 8.08 16.61
C THR A 17 -35.80 7.86 17.70
N LEU A 18 -34.88 6.92 17.51
CA LEU A 18 -33.78 6.65 18.46
C LEU A 18 -32.87 7.87 18.64
N LYS A 19 -32.53 8.55 17.53
CA LYS A 19 -31.72 9.77 17.57
C LYS A 19 -32.41 10.91 18.31
N LYS A 20 -33.72 11.08 18.10
CA LYS A 20 -34.53 12.06 18.83
C LYS A 20 -34.56 11.75 20.33
N ASN A 21 -34.84 10.50 20.70
CA ASN A 21 -34.89 10.07 22.10
C ASN A 21 -33.55 10.26 22.81
N LEU A 22 -32.43 10.00 22.13
CA LEU A 22 -31.08 10.26 22.63
C LEU A 22 -30.86 11.75 22.91
N ALA A 23 -31.24 12.61 21.97
CA ALA A 23 -31.10 14.06 22.13
C ALA A 23 -31.94 14.59 23.29
N GLU A 24 -33.17 14.09 23.46
CA GLU A 24 -34.03 14.45 24.59
C GLU A 24 -33.44 14.01 25.93
N ALA A 25 -32.93 12.77 26.02
CA ALA A 25 -32.29 12.28 27.23
C ALA A 25 -31.01 13.06 27.59
N LYS A 26 -30.24 13.45 26.57
CA LYS A 26 -29.06 14.30 26.75
C LYS A 26 -29.44 15.68 27.28
N ASN A 27 -30.46 16.31 26.70
CA ASN A 27 -30.94 17.61 27.18
C ASN A 27 -31.44 17.55 28.63
N SER A 28 -32.14 16.47 29.02
CA SER A 28 -32.55 16.26 30.41
C SER A 28 -31.38 16.05 31.36
N LEU A 29 -30.34 15.33 30.94
CA LEU A 29 -29.10 15.15 31.71
C LEU A 29 -28.32 16.45 31.87
N ASP A 30 -28.24 17.28 30.83
CA ASP A 30 -27.54 18.58 30.84
C ASP A 30 -28.20 19.56 31.83
N ILE A 31 -29.52 19.42 32.09
CA ILE A 31 -30.27 20.23 33.06
C ILE A 31 -30.03 19.76 34.51
N ASN A 32 -29.82 18.47 34.74
CA ASN A 32 -29.55 17.92 36.07
C ASN A 32 -28.50 16.78 36.02
N PRO A 33 -27.21 17.14 36.05
CA PRO A 33 -26.11 16.21 35.80
C PRO A 33 -25.84 15.21 36.94
N GLU A 34 -26.34 15.46 38.16
CA GLU A 34 -26.10 14.58 39.32
C GLU A 34 -27.20 13.52 39.52
N CYS A 35 -28.25 13.54 38.70
CA CYS A 35 -29.33 12.56 38.80
C CYS A 35 -28.94 11.21 38.17
N LEU A 36 -28.61 10.23 39.01
CA LEU A 36 -28.30 8.85 38.61
C LEU A 36 -29.33 8.24 37.63
N ASN A 37 -30.63 8.47 37.87
CA ASN A 37 -31.69 7.94 36.98
C ASN A 37 -31.63 8.53 35.57
N LEU A 38 -31.28 9.82 35.43
CA LEU A 38 -31.15 10.47 34.12
C LEU A 38 -29.89 10.00 33.40
N GLN A 39 -28.82 9.73 34.15
CA GLN A 39 -27.59 9.17 33.61
C GLN A 39 -27.80 7.73 33.10
N GLU A 40 -28.54 6.91 33.84
CA GLU A 40 -28.92 5.56 33.42
C GLU A 40 -29.81 5.57 32.17
N ASP A 41 -30.83 6.45 32.10
CA ASP A 41 -31.71 6.59 30.93
C ASP A 41 -30.95 7.06 29.68
N HIS A 42 -30.06 8.05 29.83
CA HIS A 42 -29.20 8.51 28.75
C HIS A 42 -28.29 7.38 28.25
N ASN A 43 -27.62 6.65 29.15
CA ASN A 43 -26.76 5.54 28.78
C ASN A 43 -27.53 4.43 28.06
N ARG A 44 -28.72 4.07 28.55
CA ARG A 44 -29.59 3.07 27.91
C ARG A 44 -29.96 3.48 26.48
N LYS A 45 -30.39 4.73 26.28
CA LYS A 45 -30.75 5.25 24.95
C LYS A 45 -29.54 5.36 24.02
N LYS A 46 -28.38 5.69 24.57
CA LYS A 46 -27.10 5.69 23.86
C LYS A 46 -26.73 4.30 23.36
N THR A 47 -26.74 3.30 24.24
CA THR A 47 -26.46 1.90 23.88
C THR A 47 -27.43 1.41 22.81
N ALA A 48 -28.73 1.67 22.95
CA ALA A 48 -29.73 1.25 21.94
C ALA A 48 -29.49 1.89 20.55
N TYR A 49 -29.07 3.16 20.51
CA TYR A 49 -28.71 3.83 19.26
C TYR A 49 -27.41 3.26 18.66
N GLU A 50 -26.39 3.04 19.48
CA GLU A 50 -25.11 2.45 19.07
C GLU A 50 -25.31 1.04 18.50
N GLU A 51 -26.11 0.20 19.14
CA GLU A 51 -26.46 -1.15 18.66
C GLU A 51 -27.17 -1.09 17.30
N HIS A 52 -28.10 -0.15 17.11
CA HIS A 52 -28.80 0.02 15.82
C HIS A 52 -27.83 0.41 14.69
N ILE A 53 -26.90 1.32 14.96
CA ILE A 53 -25.85 1.71 14.00
C ILE A 53 -24.89 0.56 13.71
N GLU A 54 -24.53 -0.23 14.73
CA GLU A 54 -23.67 -1.41 14.55
C GLU A 54 -24.34 -2.45 13.65
N GLN A 55 -25.61 -2.77 13.88
CA GLN A 55 -26.38 -3.69 13.05
C GLN A 55 -26.48 -3.22 11.59
N LYS A 56 -26.75 -1.93 11.38
CA LYS A 56 -26.79 -1.31 10.04
C LYS A 56 -25.42 -1.40 9.34
N THR A 57 -24.34 -1.17 10.08
CA THR A 57 -22.97 -1.26 9.58
C THR A 57 -22.61 -2.70 9.19
N LYS A 58 -22.94 -3.69 10.03
CA LYS A 58 -22.74 -5.12 9.74
C LYS A 58 -23.48 -5.56 8.47
N LYS A 59 -24.74 -5.14 8.33
CA LYS A 59 -25.54 -5.40 7.12
C LYS A 59 -24.88 -4.80 5.87
N HIS A 60 -24.45 -3.55 5.95
CA HIS A 60 -23.77 -2.88 4.85
C HIS A 60 -22.45 -3.57 4.46
N LEU A 61 -21.64 -3.97 5.45
CA LEU A 61 -20.38 -4.68 5.22
C LEU A 61 -20.60 -6.02 4.52
N LEU A 62 -21.64 -6.76 4.93
CA LEU A 62 -22.01 -8.03 4.30
C LEU A 62 -22.49 -7.82 2.86
N GLU A 63 -23.42 -6.88 2.64
CA GLU A 63 -23.93 -6.53 1.31
C GLU A 63 -22.79 -6.08 0.38
N HIS A 64 -21.89 -5.24 0.88
CA HIS A 64 -20.71 -4.79 0.14
C HIS A 64 -19.76 -5.95 -0.14
N GLY A 65 -19.45 -6.82 0.83
CA GLY A 65 -18.59 -7.97 0.63
C GLY A 65 -19.13 -8.96 -0.41
N ILE A 66 -20.44 -9.20 -0.41
CA ILE A 66 -21.12 -10.01 -1.44
C ILE A 66 -21.03 -9.32 -2.80
N ALA A 67 -21.31 -8.01 -2.85
CA ALA A 67 -21.24 -7.24 -4.09
C ALA A 67 -19.82 -7.19 -4.68
N THR A 68 -18.79 -6.99 -3.85
CA THR A 68 -17.37 -7.01 -4.26
C THR A 68 -16.97 -8.39 -4.79
N LYS A 69 -17.40 -9.48 -4.13
CA LYS A 69 -17.12 -10.84 -4.62
C LYS A 69 -17.82 -11.16 -5.94
N ALA A 70 -19.03 -10.64 -6.15
CA ALA A 70 -19.82 -10.92 -7.35
C ALA A 70 -19.46 -10.03 -8.55
N LEU A 71 -19.10 -8.77 -8.33
CA LEU A 71 -18.94 -7.74 -9.37
C LEU A 71 -17.50 -7.24 -9.52
N GLY A 72 -16.57 -7.72 -8.68
CA GLY A 72 -15.22 -7.20 -8.56
C GLY A 72 -15.17 -5.83 -7.87
N GLU A 73 -13.97 -5.27 -7.75
CA GLU A 73 -13.77 -3.91 -7.24
C GLU A 73 -14.18 -2.90 -8.33
N ARG A 74 -15.35 -2.28 -8.15
CA ARG A 74 -15.77 -1.14 -8.98
C ARG A 74 -15.25 0.16 -8.35
N PRO A 75 -14.80 1.14 -9.16
CA PRO A 75 -14.39 2.44 -8.66
C PRO A 75 -15.61 3.20 -8.13
N SER A 76 -15.91 3.00 -6.85
CA SER A 76 -16.98 3.69 -6.14
C SER A 76 -16.45 5.00 -5.56
N SER A 77 -17.35 5.94 -5.25
CA SER A 77 -16.96 7.15 -4.53
C SER A 77 -16.26 6.85 -3.21
N PHE A 78 -16.55 5.70 -2.58
CA PHE A 78 -15.86 5.25 -1.38
C PHE A 78 -14.38 4.95 -1.66
N PHE A 79 -14.07 4.10 -2.64
CA PHE A 79 -12.68 3.79 -3.01
C PHE A 79 -11.92 5.02 -3.53
N LEU A 80 -12.58 5.88 -4.31
CA LEU A 80 -11.97 7.12 -4.80
C LEU A 80 -11.65 8.10 -3.66
N ASN A 81 -12.51 8.18 -2.63
CA ASN A 81 -12.24 9.01 -1.47
C ASN A 81 -11.19 8.38 -0.55
N LEU A 82 -11.18 7.05 -0.42
CA LEU A 82 -10.15 6.32 0.31
C LEU A 82 -8.77 6.50 -0.33
N GLU A 83 -8.66 6.37 -1.66
CA GLU A 83 -7.42 6.69 -2.39
C GLU A 83 -7.01 8.15 -2.25
N LYS A 84 -7.95 9.10 -2.30
CA LYS A 84 -7.63 10.52 -2.05
C LYS A 84 -7.07 10.75 -0.66
N ASN A 85 -7.64 10.10 0.36
CA ASN A 85 -7.17 10.19 1.74
C ASN A 85 -5.82 9.51 1.91
N ASN A 86 -5.66 8.28 1.40
CA ASN A 86 -4.38 7.56 1.42
C ASN A 86 -3.29 8.32 0.65
N ASN A 87 -3.63 8.97 -0.45
CA ASN A 87 -2.72 9.80 -1.22
C ASN A 87 -2.30 11.05 -0.43
N ALA A 88 -3.20 11.63 0.36
CA ALA A 88 -2.85 12.71 1.30
C ALA A 88 -1.92 12.24 2.43
N GLU A 89 -1.96 10.95 2.79
CA GLU A 89 -1.11 10.31 3.81
C GLU A 89 0.22 9.76 3.27
N ARG A 90 0.57 9.97 1.98
CA ARG A 90 1.83 9.46 1.40
C ARG A 90 3.11 10.10 1.94
N TYR A 91 3.02 11.05 2.87
CA TYR A 91 4.20 11.62 3.52
C TYR A 91 4.63 10.76 4.70
N ILE A 92 5.94 10.68 4.94
CA ILE A 92 6.50 9.95 6.08
C ILE A 92 6.16 10.72 7.36
N THR A 93 5.26 10.18 8.19
CA THR A 93 4.79 10.84 9.42
C THR A 93 5.82 10.80 10.56
N THR A 94 6.63 9.74 10.59
CA THR A 94 7.63 9.51 11.63
C THR A 94 8.87 8.87 11.03
N LEU A 95 10.04 9.44 11.32
CA LEU A 95 11.33 8.90 10.91
C LEU A 95 12.16 8.55 12.15
N ARG A 96 12.69 7.33 12.18
CA ARG A 96 13.64 6.87 13.20
C ARG A 96 15.06 7.14 12.71
N LYS A 97 15.84 7.85 13.52
CA LYS A 97 17.24 8.15 13.24
C LYS A 97 18.11 7.60 14.36
N ASN A 98 19.20 6.92 13.99
CA ASN A 98 20.24 6.56 14.94
C ASN A 98 21.35 7.63 14.92
N VAL A 99 21.64 8.21 16.08
CA VAL A 99 22.79 9.09 16.28
C VAL A 99 23.64 8.50 17.39
N ASN A 100 24.84 8.02 17.03
CA ASN A 100 25.84 7.49 17.96
C ASN A 100 25.28 6.41 18.91
N GLY A 101 24.42 5.52 18.41
CA GLY A 101 23.80 4.44 19.18
C GLY A 101 22.48 4.82 19.85
N THR A 102 22.08 6.09 19.84
CA THR A 102 20.81 6.55 20.40
C THR A 102 19.76 6.69 19.30
N GLU A 103 18.59 6.07 19.51
CA GLU A 103 17.44 6.19 18.61
C GLU A 103 16.64 7.46 18.92
N ILE A 104 16.46 8.31 17.91
CA ILE A 104 15.71 9.57 17.97
C ILE A 104 14.54 9.47 17.00
N LEU A 105 13.34 9.84 17.47
CA LEU A 105 12.13 9.91 16.66
C LEU A 105 11.88 11.34 16.17
N LEU A 106 11.80 11.51 14.85
CA LEU A 106 11.42 12.75 14.20
C LEU A 106 9.95 12.65 13.77
N ASN A 107 9.12 13.57 14.28
CA ASN A 107 7.67 13.63 13.98
C ASN A 107 7.28 14.91 13.22
N LYS A 108 8.22 15.84 13.03
CA LYS A 108 7.99 17.09 12.30
C LYS A 108 8.41 16.91 10.85
N GLN A 109 7.50 17.18 9.92
CA GLN A 109 7.72 16.99 8.49
C GLN A 109 9.00 17.69 7.96
N LYS A 110 9.25 18.94 8.39
CA LYS A 110 10.47 19.68 8.00
C LYS A 110 11.76 18.99 8.44
N ASP A 111 11.77 18.40 9.63
CA ASP A 111 12.95 17.72 10.18
C ASP A 111 13.16 16.37 9.47
N ILE A 112 12.07 15.69 9.12
CA ILE A 112 12.09 14.45 8.33
C ILE A 112 12.65 14.71 6.93
N GLU A 113 12.15 15.73 6.23
CA GLU A 113 12.62 16.11 4.89
C GLU A 113 14.10 16.53 4.90
N TYR A 114 14.50 17.31 5.90
CA TYR A 114 15.89 17.73 6.07
C TYR A 114 16.81 16.52 6.30
N GLU A 115 16.41 15.58 7.15
CA GLU A 115 17.19 14.37 7.42
C GLU A 115 17.28 13.46 6.19
N ILE A 116 16.18 13.26 5.45
CA ILE A 116 16.17 12.49 4.20
C ILE A 116 17.12 13.10 3.19
N LYS A 117 17.05 14.43 2.99
CA LYS A 117 17.97 15.15 2.10
C LYS A 117 19.42 14.93 2.52
N LYS A 118 19.73 15.19 3.79
CA LYS A 118 21.09 15.06 4.34
C LYS A 118 21.64 13.65 4.16
N TYR A 119 20.81 12.63 4.41
CA TYR A 119 21.20 11.23 4.27
C TYR A 119 21.57 10.93 2.82
N TYR A 120 20.70 11.23 1.86
CA TYR A 120 20.96 10.93 0.45
C TYR A 120 22.09 11.79 -0.14
N GLU A 121 22.20 13.04 0.27
CA GLU A 121 23.33 13.91 -0.08
C GLU A 121 24.65 13.28 0.36
N SER A 122 24.72 12.75 1.59
CA SER A 122 25.90 12.02 2.07
C SER A 122 26.07 10.62 1.44
N LEU A 123 24.99 9.96 1.02
CA LEU A 123 25.06 8.65 0.39
C LEU A 123 25.75 8.75 -0.97
N TYR A 124 25.33 9.76 -1.75
CA TYR A 124 25.78 10.00 -3.12
C TYR A 124 26.95 10.99 -3.22
N SER A 125 27.39 11.61 -2.12
CA SER A 125 28.62 12.40 -2.12
C SER A 125 29.81 11.54 -2.52
N ASN A 126 30.76 12.14 -3.24
CA ASN A 126 32.03 11.51 -3.55
C ASN A 126 32.71 11.03 -2.24
N LYS A 127 33.13 9.76 -2.24
CA LYS A 127 33.78 9.08 -1.10
C LYS A 127 35.19 8.60 -1.48
N ASP A 128 35.83 9.22 -2.46
CA ASP A 128 37.15 8.82 -2.97
C ASP A 128 38.22 8.84 -1.87
N ARG A 129 38.06 9.73 -0.88
CA ARG A 129 38.88 9.75 0.34
C ARG A 129 38.84 8.46 1.18
N ASN A 130 37.81 7.62 0.99
CA ASN A 130 37.65 6.33 1.65
C ASN A 130 38.20 5.19 0.79
N LEU A 131 38.66 5.45 -0.44
CA LEU A 131 39.32 4.43 -1.26
C LEU A 131 40.61 4.04 -0.57
N THR A 132 40.73 2.76 -0.25
CA THR A 132 41.93 2.18 0.37
C THR A 132 42.92 1.66 -0.67
N PHE A 133 42.54 1.69 -1.94
CA PHE A 133 43.30 1.22 -3.10
C PHE A 133 43.62 2.39 -4.03
N GLN A 134 44.77 2.31 -4.70
CA GLN A 134 45.19 3.36 -5.64
C GLN A 134 44.67 3.08 -7.06
N ASN A 135 44.57 1.79 -7.41
CA ASN A 135 44.21 1.33 -8.75
C ASN A 135 43.10 0.26 -8.69
N ILE A 136 42.46 -0.04 -9.83
CA ILE A 136 41.40 -1.05 -9.88
C ILE A 136 41.95 -2.47 -9.70
N GLU A 137 43.21 -2.67 -10.08
CA GLU A 137 43.95 -3.91 -9.88
C GLU A 137 44.02 -4.26 -8.39
N ASP A 138 44.43 -3.30 -7.54
CA ASP A 138 44.51 -3.48 -6.09
C ASP A 138 43.14 -3.81 -5.45
N PHE A 139 42.04 -3.32 -6.04
CA PHE A 139 40.68 -3.64 -5.58
C PHE A 139 40.27 -5.08 -5.95
N MET A 140 40.78 -5.57 -7.07
CA MET A 140 40.42 -6.87 -7.64
C MET A 140 41.48 -7.95 -7.34
N ASP A 141 42.55 -7.63 -6.59
CA ASP A 141 43.73 -8.46 -6.34
C ASP A 141 43.42 -9.83 -5.70
N GLU A 142 42.31 -9.98 -4.96
CA GLU A 142 41.90 -11.29 -4.41
C GLU A 142 41.32 -12.22 -5.49
N ASP A 143 40.70 -11.66 -6.54
CA ASP A 143 40.05 -12.40 -7.63
C ASP A 143 40.94 -12.54 -8.87
N LEU A 144 41.81 -11.56 -9.15
CA LEU A 144 42.64 -11.51 -10.36
C LEU A 144 43.54 -12.74 -10.58
N PRO A 145 44.21 -13.31 -9.57
CA PRO A 145 45.11 -14.45 -9.77
C PRO A 145 44.39 -15.71 -10.24
N ASN A 146 43.09 -15.82 -9.96
CA ASN A 146 42.26 -16.99 -10.28
C ASN A 146 41.27 -16.73 -11.42
N LEU A 147 41.16 -15.50 -11.91
CA LEU A 147 40.20 -15.13 -12.92
C LEU A 147 40.83 -15.23 -14.32
N GLU A 148 40.69 -16.42 -14.92
CA GLU A 148 40.93 -16.57 -16.34
C GLU A 148 39.86 -15.78 -17.10
N TYR A 149 40.27 -14.70 -17.78
CA TYR A 149 39.43 -13.99 -18.75
C TYR A 149 39.73 -14.55 -20.15
N PRO A 150 39.05 -15.62 -20.61
CA PRO A 150 39.22 -16.09 -21.97
C PRO A 150 38.71 -15.01 -22.91
N LYS A 151 39.65 -14.22 -23.45
CA LYS A 151 39.35 -13.26 -24.51
C LYS A 151 39.03 -14.07 -25.77
N LEU A 152 37.99 -13.64 -26.48
CA LEU A 152 37.72 -14.17 -27.80
C LEU A 152 38.95 -13.96 -28.67
N ASN A 153 39.38 -15.00 -29.37
CA ASN A 153 40.37 -14.82 -30.42
C ASN A 153 39.72 -14.08 -31.61
N HIS A 154 40.55 -13.52 -32.48
CA HIS A 154 40.08 -12.70 -33.60
C HIS A 154 39.07 -13.44 -34.50
N ALA A 155 39.27 -14.75 -34.71
CA ALA A 155 38.36 -15.57 -35.52
C ALA A 155 36.99 -15.74 -34.84
N GLN A 156 36.96 -15.98 -33.52
CA GLN A 156 35.72 -16.08 -32.75
C GLN A 156 34.95 -14.76 -32.75
N ALA A 157 35.64 -13.64 -32.56
CA ALA A 157 35.02 -12.32 -32.63
C ALA A 157 34.39 -12.07 -34.01
N LEU A 158 35.12 -12.34 -35.09
CA LEU A 158 34.62 -12.22 -36.46
C LEU A 158 33.41 -13.12 -36.74
N THR A 159 33.38 -14.34 -36.17
CA THR A 159 32.19 -15.22 -36.33
C THR A 159 30.94 -14.67 -35.67
N LEU A 160 31.08 -13.83 -34.63
CA LEU A 160 29.97 -13.23 -33.90
C LEU A 160 29.48 -11.90 -34.50
N GLU A 161 30.31 -11.21 -35.30
CA GLU A 161 29.93 -9.95 -35.97
C GLU A 161 29.09 -10.15 -37.26
N GLY A 162 28.79 -11.39 -37.62
CA GLY A 162 27.99 -11.73 -38.80
C GLY A 162 26.47 -11.54 -38.63
N LYS A 163 25.72 -11.67 -39.73
CA LYS A 163 24.26 -11.79 -39.66
C LYS A 163 23.88 -13.14 -39.05
N ILE A 164 22.87 -13.12 -38.18
CA ILE A 164 22.29 -14.35 -37.61
C ILE A 164 21.78 -15.24 -38.75
N LYS A 165 22.21 -16.50 -38.77
CA LYS A 165 21.81 -17.48 -39.79
C LYS A 165 20.48 -18.14 -39.42
N GLU A 166 19.74 -18.56 -40.44
CA GLU A 166 18.48 -19.29 -40.27
C GLU A 166 18.63 -20.53 -39.39
N GLU A 167 19.74 -21.26 -39.53
CA GLU A 167 20.05 -22.44 -38.71
C GLU A 167 20.19 -22.12 -37.21
N GLU A 168 20.72 -20.95 -36.87
CA GLU A 168 20.89 -20.49 -35.49
C GLU A 168 19.53 -20.16 -34.88
N ILE A 169 18.69 -19.45 -35.65
CA ILE A 169 17.31 -19.14 -35.26
C ILE A 169 16.52 -20.45 -35.06
N LEU A 170 16.61 -21.39 -36.00
CA LEU A 170 15.92 -22.67 -35.92
C LEU A 170 16.36 -23.48 -34.69
N LYS A 171 17.66 -23.48 -34.36
CA LYS A 171 18.18 -24.14 -33.15
C LYS A 171 17.59 -23.54 -31.88
N VAL A 172 17.41 -22.22 -31.83
CA VAL A 172 16.80 -21.54 -30.67
C VAL A 172 15.30 -21.83 -30.60
N LEU A 173 14.59 -21.74 -31.72
CA LEU A 173 13.15 -22.04 -31.78
C LEU A 173 12.83 -23.48 -31.35
N LYS A 174 13.67 -24.46 -31.73
CA LYS A 174 13.52 -25.85 -31.27
C LYS A 174 13.72 -26.06 -29.77
N LYS A 175 14.36 -25.13 -29.07
CA LYS A 175 14.49 -25.18 -27.60
C LYS A 175 13.28 -24.56 -26.88
N ALA A 176 12.45 -23.80 -27.58
CA ALA A 176 11.22 -23.29 -27.01
C ALA A 176 10.28 -24.47 -26.70
N LYS A 177 9.58 -24.42 -25.57
CA LYS A 177 8.56 -25.42 -25.25
C LYS A 177 7.31 -25.11 -26.05
N ASN A 178 6.75 -26.12 -26.70
CA ASN A 178 5.41 -26.00 -27.31
C ASN A 178 4.39 -25.70 -26.20
N ASP A 179 3.34 -24.94 -26.55
CA ASP A 179 2.26 -24.55 -25.63
C ASP A 179 2.73 -23.71 -24.43
N SER A 180 3.86 -23.02 -24.57
CA SER A 180 4.28 -22.00 -23.60
C SER A 180 3.24 -20.89 -23.52
N ALA A 181 2.96 -20.40 -22.30
CA ALA A 181 2.10 -19.24 -22.13
C ALA A 181 2.66 -18.04 -22.93
N PRO A 182 1.82 -17.31 -23.68
CA PRO A 182 2.28 -16.20 -24.50
C PRO A 182 2.90 -15.10 -23.64
N GLY A 183 3.98 -14.51 -24.16
CA GLY A 183 4.62 -13.35 -23.54
C GLY A 183 3.79 -12.07 -23.70
N ILE A 184 4.38 -10.93 -23.31
CA ILE A 184 3.76 -9.60 -23.40
C ILE A 184 3.24 -9.23 -24.80
N SER A 185 3.83 -9.79 -25.86
CA SER A 185 3.39 -9.56 -27.24
C SER A 185 2.15 -10.37 -27.65
N GLY A 186 1.73 -11.36 -26.85
CA GLY A 186 0.57 -12.20 -27.15
C GLY A 186 0.78 -13.29 -28.21
N PHE A 187 1.98 -13.39 -28.81
CA PHE A 187 2.29 -14.45 -29.77
C PHE A 187 2.48 -15.80 -29.07
N THR A 188 1.85 -16.83 -29.63
CA THR A 188 1.95 -18.24 -29.22
C THR A 188 2.71 -19.02 -30.29
N TYR A 189 3.44 -20.06 -29.87
CA TYR A 189 4.27 -20.93 -30.72
C TYR A 189 3.88 -22.39 -30.53
#